data_AF-A0A401PBZ6-F1
#
_entry.id   AF-A0A401PBZ6-F1
#
_cell.length_a   1.000
_cell.length_b   1.000
_cell.length_c   1.000
_cell.angle_alpha   90.00
_cell.angle_beta   90.00
_cell.angle_gamma   90.00
#
_symmetry.space_group_name_H-M   'P 1'
#
loop_
_entity.id
_entity.type
_entity.pdbx_description
1 polymer ?
#
loop_
_entity_poly.entity_id
_entity_poly.type
_entity_poly.pdbx_seq_one_letter_code
_entity_poly.pdbx_strand_id
1 'polypeptide(L)'
;MLLNNRAIPLAIGLSPAQLLMNRELRTTLPSIKLPDPDHQPVIKKMQCQQDKQQQYYNQHVTTLETLNPGDQVRIKMPDGGWSAPAKVIRQAAPRSYIIQTDEGSIVRRNRRALLKRKQHNIFSDLQLRESIFNDTMTSSKGREDSQKTLKTSVSVSLSRAAMGYWDAADGEECPSKTWATTRIGAGIGLVGSAYHIVAFQPANVVDAAQRAANGTLTMAALGAIFGVTTCLTAQIRGTEDDPLNYFIGGCASGIILGVRAHSYMTGTSACLGLGVFAALTKMGKMEGWRISGPPKL
;
A
#
# COMPACT_ATOMS: atom_id res chain seq x y z
N MET A 1 53.57 0.20 21.56
CA MET A 1 52.29 -0.54 21.58
C MET A 1 51.27 -0.08 20.52
N LEU A 2 51.23 1.20 20.11
CA LEU A 2 50.24 1.70 19.12
C LEU A 2 50.42 1.18 17.68
N LEU A 3 51.66 0.85 17.26
CA LEU A 3 51.93 0.39 15.90
C LEU A 3 51.34 -1.01 15.62
N ASN A 4 51.34 -1.87 16.63
CA ASN A 4 50.86 -3.24 16.52
C ASN A 4 49.35 -3.30 16.27
N ASN A 5 48.56 -2.49 16.99
CA ASN A 5 47.10 -2.40 16.78
C ASN A 5 46.70 -1.99 15.36
N ARG A 6 47.59 -1.27 14.64
CA ARG A 6 47.35 -0.85 13.26
C ARG A 6 47.65 -1.94 12.23
N ALA A 7 48.44 -2.94 12.60
CA ALA A 7 48.89 -4.04 11.74
C ALA A 7 48.14 -5.35 11.97
N ILE A 8 47.28 -5.44 12.99
CA ILE A 8 46.43 -6.61 13.25
C ILE A 8 45.28 -6.62 12.22
N PRO A 9 45.04 -7.74 11.51
CA PRO A 9 43.92 -7.85 10.58
C PRO A 9 42.59 -7.79 11.33
N LEU A 10 41.65 -7.01 10.78
CA LEU A 10 40.26 -6.99 11.25
C LEU A 10 39.55 -8.28 10.79
N ALA A 11 38.34 -8.52 11.29
CA ALA A 11 37.47 -9.63 10.82
C ALA A 11 37.21 -9.61 9.30
N ILE A 12 37.44 -8.48 8.64
CA ILE A 12 37.32 -8.29 7.19
C ILE A 12 38.55 -8.77 6.40
N GLY A 13 39.62 -9.20 7.08
CA GLY A 13 40.83 -9.79 6.52
C GLY A 13 41.99 -8.81 6.30
N LEU A 14 41.74 -7.50 6.30
CA LEU A 14 42.78 -6.46 6.18
C LEU A 14 42.95 -5.70 7.49
N SER A 15 44.18 -5.23 7.75
CA SER A 15 44.48 -4.35 8.88
C SER A 15 44.08 -2.90 8.59
N PRO A 16 43.83 -2.07 9.63
CA PRO A 16 43.50 -0.66 9.45
C PRO A 16 44.56 0.11 8.65
N ALA A 17 45.85 -0.20 8.83
CA ALA A 17 46.92 0.46 8.08
C ALA A 17 46.97 0.05 6.60
N GLN A 18 46.73 -1.22 6.29
CA GLN A 18 46.65 -1.68 4.90
C GLN A 18 45.45 -1.05 4.18
N LEU A 19 44.31 -0.91 4.86
CA LEU A 19 43.12 -0.26 4.30
C LEU A 19 43.35 1.22 3.97
N LEU A 20 44.13 1.93 4.78
CA LEU A 20 44.40 3.36 4.60
C LEU A 20 45.58 3.64 3.66
N MET A 21 46.62 2.81 3.71
CA MET A 21 47.91 3.07 3.04
C MET A 21 48.17 2.15 1.85
N ASN A 22 47.26 1.20 1.58
CA ASN A 22 47.36 0.18 0.53
C ASN A 22 48.71 -0.56 0.52
N ARG A 23 49.28 -0.79 1.71
CA ARG A 23 50.56 -1.47 1.92
C ARG A 23 50.64 -2.08 3.32
N GLU A 24 51.46 -3.11 3.48
CA GLU A 24 51.75 -3.69 4.79
C GLU A 24 52.78 -2.86 5.58
N LEU A 25 52.55 -2.67 6.88
CA LEU A 25 53.53 -2.05 7.76
C LEU A 25 54.49 -3.11 8.31
N ARG A 26 55.80 -2.81 8.30
CA ARG A 26 56.80 -3.66 8.95
C ARG A 26 56.65 -3.56 10.47
N THR A 27 56.45 -4.69 11.13
CA THR A 27 56.41 -4.79 12.59
C THR A 27 57.42 -5.80 13.10
N THR A 28 57.74 -5.76 14.39
CA THR A 28 58.69 -6.67 15.04
C THR A 28 58.08 -8.04 15.38
N LEU A 29 56.78 -8.23 15.13
CA LEU A 29 56.09 -9.50 15.37
C LEU A 29 56.24 -10.44 14.17
N PRO A 30 56.39 -11.75 14.39
CA PRO A 30 56.40 -12.72 13.30
C PRO A 30 55.02 -12.74 12.65
N SER A 31 54.97 -12.49 11.33
CA SER A 31 53.75 -12.66 10.52
C SER A 31 53.98 -13.67 9.41
N ILE A 32 52.94 -14.44 9.09
CA ILE A 32 52.91 -15.29 7.90
C ILE A 32 52.66 -14.37 6.71
N LYS A 33 53.57 -14.36 5.74
CA LYS A 33 53.38 -13.62 4.47
C LYS A 33 52.27 -14.31 3.69
N LEU A 34 51.07 -13.76 3.74
CA LEU A 34 49.99 -14.15 2.85
C LEU A 34 50.22 -13.47 1.48
N PRO A 35 49.81 -14.10 0.36
CA PRO A 35 49.79 -13.43 -0.94
C PRO A 35 48.99 -12.13 -0.82
N ASP A 36 49.46 -11.04 -1.42
CA ASP A 36 48.76 -9.74 -1.39
C ASP A 36 47.31 -9.97 -1.84
N PRO A 37 46.32 -9.88 -0.92
CA PRO A 37 44.94 -10.06 -1.30
C PRO A 37 44.55 -8.89 -2.18
N ASP A 38 43.90 -9.16 -3.31
CA ASP A 38 43.26 -8.10 -4.08
C ASP A 38 42.37 -7.29 -3.13
N HIS A 39 42.68 -6.00 -2.96
CA HIS A 39 42.00 -5.13 -2.00
C HIS A 39 40.58 -4.78 -2.46
N GLN A 40 40.28 -4.92 -3.77
CA GLN A 40 38.97 -4.67 -4.38
C GLN A 40 37.80 -5.38 -3.67
N PRO A 41 37.81 -6.71 -3.47
CA PRO A 41 36.72 -7.42 -2.80
C PRO A 41 36.51 -6.99 -1.35
N VAL A 42 37.58 -6.63 -0.63
CA VAL A 42 37.47 -6.23 0.78
C VAL A 42 36.87 -4.83 0.91
N ILE A 43 37.29 -3.89 0.05
CA ILE A 43 36.73 -2.54 -0.01
C ILE A 43 35.23 -2.60 -0.37
N LYS A 44 34.84 -3.43 -1.35
CA LYS A 44 33.43 -3.64 -1.71
C LYS A 44 32.59 -4.17 -0.55
N LYS A 45 33.12 -5.14 0.22
CA LYS A 45 32.44 -5.64 1.43
C LYS A 45 32.27 -4.55 2.48
N MET A 46 33.28 -3.71 2.68
CA MET A 46 33.22 -2.60 3.63
C MET A 46 32.18 -1.54 3.21
N GLN A 47 32.16 -1.16 1.93
CA GLN A 47 31.15 -0.24 1.38
C GLN A 47 29.75 -0.80 1.58
N CYS A 48 29.53 -2.07 1.24
CA CYS A 48 28.23 -2.72 1.47
C CYS A 48 27.82 -2.73 2.96
N GLN A 49 28.78 -2.90 3.89
CA GLN A 49 28.49 -2.80 5.32
C GLN A 49 28.14 -1.37 5.76
N GLN A 50 28.86 -0.37 5.25
CA GLN A 50 28.57 1.04 5.50
C GLN A 50 27.19 1.43 4.95
N ASP A 51 26.85 0.97 3.75
CA ASP A 51 25.54 1.20 3.13
C ASP A 51 24.42 0.57 3.94
N LYS A 52 24.59 -0.67 4.40
CA LYS A 52 23.64 -1.34 5.30
C LYS A 52 23.47 -0.57 6.60
N GLN A 53 24.59 -0.14 7.21
CA GLN A 53 24.56 0.66 8.44
C GLN A 53 23.81 1.98 8.22
N GLN A 54 24.06 2.65 7.09
CA GLN A 54 23.34 3.87 6.71
C GLN A 54 21.86 3.61 6.49
N GLN A 55 21.49 2.50 5.84
CA GLN A 55 20.09 2.11 5.66
C GLN A 55 19.40 1.87 6.99
N TYR A 56 19.96 1.05 7.89
CA TYR A 56 19.39 0.79 9.22
C TYR A 56 19.26 2.06 10.05
N TYR A 57 20.28 2.93 10.00
CA TYR A 57 20.23 4.21 10.70
C TYR A 57 19.15 5.14 10.14
N ASN A 58 18.98 5.18 8.82
CA ASN A 58 18.01 6.06 8.14
C ASN A 58 16.57 5.52 8.13
N GLN A 59 16.32 4.24 8.40
CA GLN A 59 14.97 3.64 8.39
C GLN A 59 13.97 4.36 9.29
N HIS A 60 14.43 4.90 10.42
CA HIS A 60 13.59 5.58 11.40
C HIS A 60 13.60 7.12 11.24
N VAL A 61 14.23 7.64 10.18
CA VAL A 61 14.38 9.08 9.97
C VAL A 61 13.24 9.62 9.11
N THR A 62 12.39 10.47 9.70
CA THR A 62 11.34 11.19 8.95
C THR A 62 11.90 12.48 8.33
N THR A 63 11.90 12.58 7.00
CA THR A 63 12.24 13.81 6.29
C THR A 63 11.05 14.78 6.31
N LEU A 64 11.23 15.96 6.92
CA LEU A 64 10.22 17.01 6.95
C LEU A 64 10.18 17.77 5.62
N GLU A 65 8.98 18.11 5.13
CA GLU A 65 8.75 18.89 3.90
C GLU A 65 9.54 20.20 3.93
N THR A 66 10.21 20.57 2.84
CA THR A 66 10.95 21.83 2.75
C THR A 66 10.02 23.04 2.86
N LEU A 67 10.51 24.12 3.47
CA LEU A 67 9.76 25.38 3.60
C LEU A 67 10.18 26.34 2.51
N ASN A 68 9.21 27.00 1.89
CA ASN A 68 9.47 28.02 0.88
C ASN A 68 9.62 29.42 1.53
N PRO A 69 10.42 30.32 0.94
CA PRO A 69 10.39 31.74 1.30
C PRO A 69 8.95 32.28 1.26
N GLY A 70 8.51 32.91 2.34
CA GLY A 70 7.17 33.47 2.48
C GLY A 70 6.18 32.62 3.27
N ASP A 71 6.47 31.34 3.52
CA ASP A 71 5.59 30.46 4.30
C ASP A 71 5.42 30.95 5.75
N GLN A 72 4.19 30.86 6.27
CA GLN A 72 3.90 31.11 7.68
C GLN A 72 4.16 29.87 8.53
N VAL A 73 5.01 30.04 9.55
CA VAL A 73 5.44 28.96 10.45
C VAL A 73 5.28 29.37 11.91
N ARG A 74 5.12 28.40 12.80
CA ARG A 74 5.28 28.62 14.26
C ARG A 74 6.60 28.04 14.73
N ILE A 75 7.23 28.69 15.69
CA ILE A 75 8.51 28.32 16.28
C ILE A 75 8.25 27.56 17.56
N LYS A 76 8.98 26.47 17.80
CA LYS A 76 8.92 25.76 19.08
C LYS A 76 9.72 26.51 20.16
N MET A 77 9.06 26.85 21.26
CA MET A 77 9.66 27.49 22.44
C MET A 77 10.47 26.47 23.26
N PRO A 78 11.44 26.94 24.06
CA PRO A 78 12.12 26.10 25.05
C PRO A 78 11.14 25.40 26.00
N ASP A 79 10.06 26.09 26.35
CA ASP A 79 9.01 25.62 27.27
C ASP A 79 8.08 24.56 26.64
N GLY A 80 8.37 24.14 25.39
CA GLY A 80 7.59 23.13 24.66
C GLY A 80 6.38 23.68 23.91
N GLY A 81 5.96 24.92 24.18
CA GLY A 81 4.90 25.63 23.47
C GLY A 81 5.24 26.07 22.04
N TRP A 82 4.25 26.56 21.31
CA TRP A 82 4.40 27.12 19.96
C TRP A 82 4.23 28.64 19.97
N SER A 83 5.10 29.33 19.25
CA SER A 83 5.14 30.80 19.15
C SER A 83 3.97 31.39 18.36
N ALA A 84 3.88 32.72 18.44
CA ALA A 84 3.20 33.54 17.45
C ALA A 84 3.72 33.25 16.01
N PRO A 85 2.91 33.49 14.96
CA PRO A 85 3.31 33.20 13.60
C PRO A 85 4.55 33.99 13.17
N ALA A 86 5.49 33.29 12.53
CA ALA A 86 6.69 33.83 11.93
C ALA A 86 6.69 33.55 10.42
N LYS A 87 7.40 34.37 9.65
CA LYS A 87 7.54 34.24 8.20
C LYS A 87 8.91 33.68 7.85
N VAL A 88 8.96 32.68 6.97
CA VAL A 88 10.23 32.16 6.45
C VAL A 88 10.82 33.15 5.46
N ILE A 89 12.07 33.58 5.68
CA ILE A 89 12.78 34.47 4.74
C ILE A 89 13.50 33.63 3.69
N ARG A 90 14.33 32.68 4.13
CA ARG A 90 15.13 31.83 3.23
C ARG A 90 15.69 30.60 3.95
N GLN A 91 16.12 29.62 3.16
CA GLN A 91 16.92 28.49 3.64
C GLN A 91 18.37 28.93 3.84
N ALA A 92 18.94 28.64 5.01
CA ALA A 92 20.34 28.94 5.32
C ALA A 92 21.26 27.71 5.19
N ALA A 93 20.72 26.51 5.37
CA ALA A 93 21.40 25.23 5.17
C ALA A 93 20.33 24.14 4.93
N PRO A 94 20.69 22.89 4.55
CA PRO A 94 19.71 21.84 4.23
C PRO A 94 18.61 21.63 5.28
N ARG A 95 18.89 21.90 6.55
CA ARG A 95 17.95 21.75 7.69
C ARG A 95 17.72 23.01 8.52
N SER A 96 18.23 24.16 8.14
CA SER A 96 18.09 25.41 8.91
C SER A 96 17.56 26.54 8.06
N TYR A 97 16.62 27.29 8.64
CA TYR A 97 15.91 28.39 8.01
C TYR A 97 16.09 29.67 8.81
N ILE A 98 16.14 30.79 8.09
CA ILE A 98 16.06 32.13 8.68
C ILE A 98 14.61 32.57 8.59
N ILE A 99 14.06 32.97 9.73
CA ILE A 99 12.67 33.36 9.89
C ILE A 99 12.59 34.74 10.55
N GLN A 100 11.53 35.46 10.23
CA GLN A 100 11.17 36.72 10.84
C GLN A 100 9.97 36.49 11.77
N THR A 101 10.14 36.76 13.05
CA THR A 101 9.06 36.76 14.05
C THR A 101 8.12 37.95 13.79
N ASP A 102 6.90 37.90 14.30
CA ASP A 102 5.93 39.01 14.25
C ASP A 102 6.44 40.29 14.93
N GLU A 103 7.24 40.15 15.98
CA GLU A 103 8.00 41.23 16.63
C GLU A 103 9.11 41.84 15.74
N GLY A 104 9.31 41.33 14.52
CA GLY A 104 10.32 41.80 13.57
C GLY A 104 11.71 41.17 13.75
N SER A 105 11.94 40.40 14.82
CA SER A 105 13.21 39.73 15.11
C SER A 105 13.56 38.64 14.08
N ILE A 106 14.80 38.63 13.60
CA ILE A 106 15.30 37.64 12.64
C ILE A 106 16.06 36.55 13.38
N VAL A 107 15.60 35.30 13.26
CA VAL A 107 16.18 34.16 14.01
C VAL A 107 16.49 33.01 13.05
N ARG A 108 17.57 32.27 13.34
CA ARG A 108 17.89 31.01 12.65
C ARG A 108 17.37 29.81 13.44
N ARG A 109 16.52 28.98 12.83
CA ARG A 109 15.94 27.79 13.46
C ARG A 109 16.06 26.55 12.59
N ASN A 110 16.09 25.38 13.23
CA ASN A 110 16.11 24.10 12.53
C ASN A 110 14.71 23.76 12.00
N ARG A 111 14.63 23.02 10.88
CA ARG A 111 13.35 22.62 10.27
C ARG A 111 12.41 21.90 11.24
N ARG A 112 12.96 21.09 12.16
CA ARG A 112 12.22 20.38 13.22
C ARG A 112 11.55 21.29 14.25
N ALA A 113 12.05 22.52 14.40
CA ALA A 113 11.53 23.50 15.34
C ALA A 113 10.49 24.43 14.70
N LEU A 114 10.16 24.21 13.43
CA LEU A 114 9.23 25.02 12.66
C LEU A 114 8.03 24.18 12.26
N LEU A 115 6.83 24.64 12.60
CA LEU A 115 5.57 24.04 12.19
C LEU A 115 4.96 24.87 11.04
N LYS A 116 4.85 24.28 9.85
CA LYS A 116 4.17 24.90 8.70
C LYS A 116 2.68 24.98 9.01
N ARG A 117 2.08 26.17 8.91
CA ARG A 117 0.63 26.31 8.97
C ARG A 117 0.08 26.10 7.56
N LYS A 118 -0.87 25.18 7.39
CA LYS A 118 -1.71 25.18 6.18
C LYS A 118 -2.55 26.45 6.23
N GLN A 119 -2.26 27.42 5.36
CA GLN A 119 -3.21 28.50 5.12
C GLN A 119 -4.44 27.85 4.49
N HIS A 120 -5.56 27.77 5.21
CA HIS A 120 -6.84 27.50 4.57
C HIS A 120 -7.13 28.75 3.75
N ASN A 121 -6.84 28.69 2.45
CA ASN A 121 -7.30 29.71 1.53
C ASN A 121 -8.82 29.55 1.43
N ILE A 122 -9.54 30.23 2.31
CA ILE A 122 -11.01 30.31 2.29
C ILE A 122 -11.48 30.74 0.89
N PHE A 123 -10.67 31.53 0.18
CA PHE A 123 -10.91 31.98 -1.18
C PHE A 123 -10.88 30.85 -2.23
N SER A 124 -9.96 29.89 -2.13
CA SER A 124 -9.90 28.76 -3.09
C SER A 124 -10.96 27.69 -2.81
N ASP A 125 -11.40 27.55 -1.55
CA ASP A 125 -12.56 26.71 -1.20
C ASP A 125 -13.88 27.32 -1.69
N LEU A 126 -14.02 28.66 -1.63
CA LEU A 126 -15.19 29.35 -2.17
C LEU A 126 -15.25 29.29 -3.71
N GLN A 127 -14.10 29.42 -4.39
CA GLN A 127 -14.03 29.25 -5.84
C GLN A 127 -14.25 27.79 -6.29
N LEU A 128 -13.80 26.78 -5.53
CA LEU A 128 -14.12 25.37 -5.76
C LEU A 128 -15.62 25.08 -5.54
N ARG A 129 -16.25 25.73 -4.57
CA ARG A 129 -17.69 25.60 -4.32
C ARG A 129 -18.52 26.25 -5.41
N GLU A 130 -18.07 27.37 -5.99
CA GLU A 130 -18.69 28.01 -7.15
C GLU A 130 -18.49 27.21 -8.45
N SER A 131 -17.34 26.56 -8.66
CA SER A 131 -17.14 25.69 -9.83
C SER A 131 -18.01 24.44 -9.76
N ILE A 132 -18.12 23.79 -8.59
CA ILE A 132 -19.02 22.65 -8.36
C ILE A 132 -20.49 23.07 -8.56
N PHE A 133 -20.86 24.28 -8.15
CA PHE A 133 -22.21 24.81 -8.34
C PHE A 133 -22.52 25.13 -9.83
N ASN A 134 -21.55 25.65 -10.58
CA ASN A 134 -21.69 25.94 -12.01
C ASN A 134 -21.67 24.68 -12.90
N ASP A 135 -20.93 23.63 -12.50
CA ASP A 135 -20.99 22.30 -13.12
C ASP A 135 -22.38 21.65 -12.88
N THR A 136 -22.99 21.93 -11.73
CA THR A 136 -24.35 21.47 -11.42
C THR A 136 -25.42 22.24 -12.22
N MET A 137 -25.19 23.51 -12.55
CA MET A 137 -26.14 24.34 -13.32
C MET A 137 -26.05 24.15 -14.83
N THR A 138 -24.87 23.85 -15.40
CA THR A 138 -24.76 23.53 -16.84
C THR A 138 -25.26 22.11 -17.18
N SER A 139 -25.22 21.18 -16.22
CA SER A 139 -25.89 19.87 -16.32
C SER A 139 -27.42 19.94 -16.17
N SER A 140 -27.98 21.10 -15.76
CA SER A 140 -29.42 21.26 -15.51
C SER A 140 -30.26 21.55 -16.78
N LYS A 141 -29.63 21.74 -17.96
CA LYS A 141 -30.35 21.86 -19.25
C LYS A 141 -30.64 20.51 -19.94
N GLY A 142 -30.26 19.39 -19.33
CA GLY A 142 -30.64 18.03 -19.73
C GLY A 142 -31.67 17.38 -18.81
N ARG A 143 -32.42 18.18 -18.03
CA ARG A 143 -33.25 17.73 -16.90
C ARG A 143 -34.76 17.75 -17.20
N GLU A 144 -35.17 17.48 -18.44
CA GLU A 144 -36.57 17.18 -18.80
C GLU A 144 -36.77 15.79 -19.43
N ASP A 145 -35.71 15.09 -19.87
CA ASP A 145 -35.81 13.70 -20.36
C ASP A 145 -35.66 12.63 -19.25
N SER A 146 -35.26 13.03 -18.04
CA SER A 146 -34.92 12.13 -16.93
C SER A 146 -36.09 11.62 -16.09
N GLN A 147 -37.33 12.05 -16.36
CA GLN A 147 -38.49 11.56 -15.61
C GLN A 147 -39.10 10.27 -16.20
N LYS A 148 -38.77 9.90 -17.44
CA LYS A 148 -39.09 8.59 -18.03
C LYS A 148 -38.10 7.49 -17.61
N THR A 149 -36.85 7.83 -17.33
CA THR A 149 -35.78 6.87 -17.01
C THR A 149 -35.82 6.35 -15.57
N LEU A 150 -36.52 7.00 -14.65
CA LEU A 150 -36.61 6.58 -13.24
C LEU A 150 -37.65 5.47 -12.99
N LYS A 151 -38.64 5.32 -13.89
CA LYS A 151 -39.54 4.15 -13.89
C LYS A 151 -38.90 2.94 -14.60
N THR A 152 -37.99 3.20 -15.53
CA THR A 152 -37.17 2.16 -16.18
C THR A 152 -35.99 1.72 -15.29
N SER A 153 -35.45 2.58 -14.42
CA SER A 153 -34.33 2.21 -13.54
C SER A 153 -34.75 1.32 -12.37
N VAL A 154 -36.00 1.40 -11.90
CA VAL A 154 -36.54 0.45 -10.91
C VAL A 154 -36.70 -0.93 -11.54
N SER A 155 -37.20 -1.04 -12.78
CA SER A 155 -37.27 -2.32 -13.49
C SER A 155 -35.90 -2.84 -13.95
N VAL A 156 -34.93 -1.95 -14.26
CA VAL A 156 -33.52 -2.30 -14.54
C VAL A 156 -32.75 -2.71 -13.28
N SER A 157 -33.07 -2.15 -12.10
CA SER A 157 -32.47 -2.55 -10.82
C SER A 157 -32.98 -3.91 -10.33
N LEU A 158 -34.24 -4.23 -10.64
CA LEU A 158 -34.84 -5.54 -10.38
C LEU A 158 -34.28 -6.63 -11.33
N SER A 159 -33.90 -6.25 -12.56
CA SER A 159 -33.23 -7.15 -13.53
C SER A 159 -31.70 -7.24 -13.35
N ARG A 160 -31.02 -6.19 -12.87
CA ARG A 160 -29.62 -6.27 -12.38
C ARG A 160 -29.45 -7.15 -11.16
N ALA A 161 -30.53 -7.44 -10.43
CA ALA A 161 -30.51 -8.41 -9.33
C ALA A 161 -30.43 -9.87 -9.82
N ALA A 162 -30.71 -10.12 -11.11
CA ALA A 162 -30.75 -11.45 -11.70
C ALA A 162 -29.63 -11.70 -12.75
N MET A 163 -28.70 -10.76 -12.94
CA MET A 163 -27.55 -10.97 -13.83
C MET A 163 -26.53 -11.85 -13.13
N GLY A 164 -26.39 -13.08 -13.61
CA GLY A 164 -25.36 -14.01 -13.23
C GLY A 164 -23.98 -13.47 -13.63
N TYR A 165 -22.97 -13.78 -12.82
CA TYR A 165 -21.58 -13.39 -13.12
C TYR A 165 -21.11 -13.85 -14.51
N TRP A 166 -21.70 -14.92 -15.04
CA TRP A 166 -21.35 -15.55 -16.31
C TRP A 166 -22.18 -15.07 -17.52
N ASP A 167 -23.03 -14.06 -17.37
CA ASP A 167 -23.96 -13.65 -18.43
C ASP A 167 -23.34 -12.67 -19.46
N ALA A 168 -22.20 -12.06 -19.14
CA ALA A 168 -21.47 -11.12 -20.01
C ALA A 168 -20.03 -11.59 -20.25
N ALA A 169 -19.39 -11.13 -21.34
CA ALA A 169 -17.99 -11.42 -21.66
C ALA A 169 -17.01 -10.86 -20.61
N ASP A 170 -15.87 -11.50 -20.40
CA ASP A 170 -14.86 -11.07 -19.42
C ASP A 170 -14.06 -9.87 -19.92
N GLY A 171 -14.25 -8.70 -19.30
CA GLY A 171 -13.62 -7.44 -19.71
C GLY A 171 -14.63 -6.31 -19.89
N GLU A 172 -15.86 -6.68 -20.21
CA GLU A 172 -17.02 -5.78 -20.33
C GLU A 172 -17.77 -5.67 -18.98
N GLU A 173 -18.31 -4.48 -18.70
CA GLU A 173 -19.11 -4.18 -17.49
C GLU A 173 -18.51 -4.59 -16.13
N CYS A 174 -17.25 -4.20 -15.88
CA CYS A 174 -16.52 -4.53 -14.65
C CYS A 174 -17.28 -4.25 -13.33
N PRO A 175 -18.02 -3.13 -13.19
CA PRO A 175 -18.77 -2.85 -11.96
C PRO A 175 -19.87 -3.88 -11.68
N SER A 176 -20.55 -4.37 -12.72
CA SER A 176 -21.64 -5.34 -12.59
C SER A 176 -21.13 -6.70 -12.11
N LYS A 177 -20.04 -7.19 -12.73
CA LYS A 177 -19.38 -8.44 -12.34
C LYS A 177 -18.77 -8.40 -10.95
N THR A 178 -18.14 -7.28 -10.60
CA THR A 178 -17.61 -7.05 -9.25
C THR A 178 -18.72 -7.07 -8.22
N TRP A 179 -19.85 -6.42 -8.51
CA TRP A 179 -21.00 -6.42 -7.63
C TRP A 179 -21.61 -7.83 -7.46
N ALA A 180 -21.74 -8.58 -8.55
CA ALA A 180 -22.23 -9.96 -8.51
C ALA A 180 -21.34 -10.87 -7.65
N THR A 181 -20.02 -10.82 -7.84
CA THR A 181 -19.04 -11.58 -7.02
C THR A 181 -19.01 -11.15 -5.57
N THR A 182 -19.15 -9.85 -5.30
CA THR A 182 -19.26 -9.32 -3.93
C THR A 182 -20.51 -9.86 -3.23
N ARG A 183 -21.66 -9.92 -3.92
CA ARG A 183 -22.90 -10.49 -3.38
C ARG A 183 -22.76 -11.99 -3.09
N ILE A 184 -22.17 -12.75 -4.01
CA ILE A 184 -21.91 -14.18 -3.81
C ILE A 184 -20.98 -14.38 -2.60
N GLY A 185 -19.90 -13.59 -2.51
CA GLY A 185 -18.98 -13.60 -1.37
C GLY A 185 -19.66 -13.26 -0.04
N ALA A 186 -20.52 -12.25 -0.03
CA ALA A 186 -21.31 -11.91 1.16
C ALA A 186 -22.27 -13.05 1.56
N GLY A 187 -22.94 -13.68 0.59
CA GLY A 187 -23.81 -14.83 0.83
C GLY A 187 -23.05 -16.01 1.47
N ILE A 188 -21.90 -16.39 0.91
CA ILE A 188 -21.03 -17.43 1.47
C ILE A 188 -20.53 -17.02 2.86
N GLY A 189 -20.18 -15.75 3.06
CA GLY A 189 -19.74 -15.20 4.34
C GLY A 189 -20.80 -15.28 5.43
N LEU A 190 -22.07 -15.02 5.09
CA LEU A 190 -23.19 -15.17 6.03
C LEU A 190 -23.42 -16.63 6.41
N VAL A 191 -23.42 -17.53 5.43
CA VAL A 191 -23.55 -18.97 5.68
C VAL A 191 -22.41 -19.48 6.56
N GLY A 192 -21.16 -19.15 6.21
CA GLY A 192 -19.98 -19.50 7.00
C GLY A 192 -20.02 -18.92 8.42
N SER A 193 -20.49 -17.68 8.58
CA SER A 193 -20.67 -17.05 9.89
C SER A 193 -21.75 -17.74 10.72
N ALA A 194 -22.84 -18.16 10.10
CA ALA A 194 -23.89 -18.92 10.78
C ALA A 194 -23.36 -20.25 11.33
N TYR A 195 -22.63 -21.02 10.50
CA TYR A 195 -21.98 -22.25 10.96
C TYR A 195 -20.93 -21.98 12.06
N HIS A 196 -20.14 -20.92 11.92
CA HIS A 196 -19.14 -20.55 12.91
C HIS A 196 -19.76 -20.19 14.28
N ILE A 197 -20.90 -19.50 14.30
CA ILE A 197 -21.63 -19.18 15.53
C ILE A 197 -22.21 -20.43 16.19
N VAL A 198 -22.73 -21.37 15.39
CA VAL A 198 -23.28 -22.64 15.90
C VAL A 198 -22.16 -23.51 16.49
N ALA A 199 -20.99 -23.57 15.84
CA ALA A 199 -19.85 -24.35 16.32
C ALA A 199 -19.16 -23.72 17.54
N PHE A 200 -19.09 -22.39 17.61
CA PHE A 200 -18.43 -21.65 18.68
C PHE A 200 -19.38 -20.63 19.30
N GLN A 201 -20.11 -21.06 20.33
CA GLN A 201 -21.10 -20.23 21.00
C GLN A 201 -20.45 -18.96 21.59
N PRO A 202 -20.94 -17.76 21.21
CA PRO A 202 -20.43 -16.50 21.73
C PRO A 202 -20.96 -16.24 23.14
N ALA A 203 -20.15 -15.61 23.98
CA ALA A 203 -20.58 -15.24 25.33
C ALA A 203 -21.64 -14.13 25.34
N ASN A 204 -21.64 -13.27 24.30
CA ASN A 204 -22.50 -12.10 24.19
C ASN A 204 -23.06 -11.95 22.76
N VAL A 205 -24.28 -11.40 22.64
CA VAL A 205 -24.93 -11.14 21.34
C VAL A 205 -24.14 -10.14 20.49
N VAL A 206 -23.54 -9.13 21.12
CA VAL A 206 -22.72 -8.12 20.41
C VAL A 206 -21.46 -8.75 19.81
N ASP A 207 -20.81 -9.65 20.54
CA ASP A 207 -19.63 -10.37 20.06
C ASP A 207 -20.00 -11.32 18.90
N ALA A 208 -21.15 -11.98 18.98
CA ALA A 208 -21.71 -12.76 17.87
C ALA A 208 -21.89 -11.91 16.60
N ALA A 209 -22.54 -10.76 16.75
CA ALA A 209 -22.80 -9.83 15.66
C ALA A 209 -21.51 -9.30 15.05
N GLN A 210 -20.52 -8.93 15.87
CA GLN A 210 -19.26 -8.39 15.41
C GLN A 210 -18.41 -9.44 14.69
N ARG A 211 -18.40 -10.71 15.16
CA ARG A 211 -17.74 -11.82 14.48
C ARG A 211 -18.39 -12.11 13.13
N ALA A 212 -19.72 -12.17 13.06
CA ALA A 212 -20.45 -12.39 11.82
C ALA A 212 -20.24 -11.25 10.81
N ALA A 213 -20.30 -10.00 11.28
CA ALA A 213 -20.05 -8.83 10.45
C ALA A 213 -18.63 -8.85 9.88
N ASN A 214 -17.63 -9.11 10.73
CA ASN A 214 -16.23 -9.19 10.32
C ASN A 214 -15.99 -10.35 9.34
N GLY A 215 -16.53 -11.54 9.59
CA GLY A 215 -16.40 -12.69 8.68
C GLY A 215 -17.07 -12.44 7.33
N THR A 216 -18.30 -11.92 7.34
CA THR A 216 -19.04 -11.61 6.10
C THR A 216 -18.36 -10.51 5.29
N LEU A 217 -17.88 -9.45 5.94
CA LEU A 217 -17.16 -8.37 5.29
C LEU A 217 -15.90 -8.87 4.61
N THR A 218 -15.20 -9.85 5.20
CA THR A 218 -14.02 -10.42 4.54
C THR A 218 -14.36 -11.17 3.27
N MET A 219 -15.37 -12.02 3.31
CA MET A 219 -15.76 -12.80 2.14
C MET A 219 -16.33 -11.90 1.04
N ALA A 220 -17.06 -10.84 1.40
CA ALA A 220 -17.48 -9.81 0.46
C ALA A 220 -16.28 -9.07 -0.16
N ALA A 221 -15.30 -8.66 0.65
CA ALA A 221 -14.09 -7.99 0.17
C ALA A 221 -13.25 -8.89 -0.76
N LEU A 222 -13.15 -10.18 -0.45
CA LEU A 222 -12.48 -11.16 -1.31
C LEU A 222 -13.18 -11.27 -2.68
N GLY A 223 -14.51 -11.31 -2.69
CA GLY A 223 -15.31 -11.31 -3.93
C GLY A 223 -15.10 -10.03 -4.74
N ALA A 224 -15.08 -8.86 -4.09
CA ALA A 224 -14.83 -7.59 -4.75
C ALA A 224 -13.43 -7.52 -5.38
N ILE A 225 -12.40 -7.91 -4.62
CA ILE A 225 -11.01 -7.91 -5.10
C ILE A 225 -10.83 -8.89 -6.25
N PHE A 226 -11.46 -10.07 -6.15
CA PHE A 226 -11.49 -11.03 -7.24
C PHE A 226 -12.09 -10.40 -8.50
N GLY A 227 -13.31 -9.85 -8.43
CA GLY A 227 -13.99 -9.25 -9.59
C GLY A 227 -13.22 -8.10 -10.22
N VAL A 228 -12.69 -7.16 -9.42
CA VAL A 228 -11.90 -6.03 -9.93
C VAL A 228 -10.61 -6.53 -10.59
N THR A 229 -9.90 -7.47 -9.94
CA THR A 229 -8.63 -7.97 -10.46
C THR A 229 -8.84 -8.75 -11.76
N THR A 230 -9.84 -9.63 -11.83
CA THR A 230 -10.14 -10.38 -13.06
C THR A 230 -10.46 -9.43 -14.22
N CYS A 231 -11.26 -8.40 -13.97
CA CYS A 231 -11.59 -7.41 -14.99
C CYS A 231 -10.38 -6.57 -15.42
N LEU A 232 -9.58 -6.09 -14.47
CA LEU A 232 -8.39 -5.30 -14.76
C LEU A 232 -7.36 -6.12 -15.56
N THR A 233 -7.17 -7.39 -15.20
CA THR A 233 -6.24 -8.27 -15.92
C THR A 233 -6.70 -8.56 -17.35
N ALA A 234 -8.01 -8.74 -17.57
CA ALA A 234 -8.58 -8.90 -18.91
C ALA A 234 -8.34 -7.63 -19.76
N GLN A 235 -8.58 -6.44 -19.19
CA GLN A 235 -8.34 -5.17 -19.89
C GLN A 235 -6.86 -4.94 -20.24
N ILE A 236 -5.94 -5.25 -19.32
CA ILE A 236 -4.50 -5.06 -19.54
C ILE A 236 -3.97 -6.03 -20.60
N ARG A 237 -4.43 -7.28 -20.58
CA ARG A 237 -3.92 -8.32 -21.48
C ARG A 237 -4.60 -8.32 -22.85
N GLY A 238 -5.75 -7.65 -22.98
CA GLY A 238 -6.57 -7.68 -24.20
C GLY A 238 -7.06 -9.09 -24.54
N THR A 239 -6.99 -10.02 -23.58
CA THR A 239 -7.46 -11.40 -23.71
C THR A 239 -8.71 -11.57 -22.87
N GLU A 240 -9.83 -11.73 -23.55
CA GLU A 240 -11.12 -12.07 -22.96
C GLU A 240 -11.15 -13.59 -22.75
N ASP A 241 -11.79 -14.04 -21.66
CA ASP A 241 -12.01 -15.46 -21.33
C ASP A 241 -10.80 -16.34 -20.96
N ASP A 242 -9.63 -15.79 -20.67
CA ASP A 242 -8.47 -16.57 -20.22
C ASP A 242 -8.58 -17.11 -18.77
N PRO A 243 -8.22 -18.39 -18.49
CA PRO A 243 -8.17 -18.93 -17.13
C PRO A 243 -7.06 -18.29 -16.28
N LEU A 244 -6.04 -17.69 -16.91
CA LEU A 244 -4.97 -16.98 -16.20
C LEU A 244 -5.49 -15.70 -15.52
N ASN A 245 -6.48 -15.01 -16.11
CA ASN A 245 -7.08 -13.83 -15.48
C ASN A 245 -7.77 -14.20 -14.15
N TYR A 246 -8.43 -15.37 -14.13
CA TYR A 246 -9.07 -15.94 -12.95
C TYR A 246 -8.05 -16.38 -11.90
N PHE A 247 -6.93 -16.97 -12.34
CA PHE A 247 -5.83 -17.33 -11.44
C PHE A 247 -5.28 -16.09 -10.71
N ILE A 248 -5.03 -15.00 -11.44
CA ILE A 248 -4.51 -13.75 -10.86
C ILE A 248 -5.52 -13.15 -9.89
N GLY A 249 -6.82 -13.14 -10.23
CA GLY A 249 -7.87 -12.69 -9.31
C GLY A 249 -7.96 -13.54 -8.03
N GLY A 250 -7.83 -14.86 -8.15
CA GLY A 250 -7.82 -15.77 -7.01
C GLY A 250 -6.57 -15.58 -6.14
N CYS A 251 -5.41 -15.35 -6.74
CA CYS A 251 -4.20 -15.06 -5.98
C CYS A 251 -4.28 -13.72 -5.22
N ALA A 252 -4.78 -12.67 -5.87
CA ALA A 252 -4.94 -11.35 -5.26
C ALA A 252 -5.87 -11.40 -4.04
N SER A 253 -6.99 -12.12 -4.14
CA SER A 253 -7.88 -12.33 -2.99
C SER A 253 -7.20 -13.16 -1.89
N GLY A 254 -6.46 -14.22 -2.23
CA GLY A 254 -5.70 -15.04 -1.27
C GLY A 254 -4.63 -14.26 -0.48
N ILE A 255 -3.93 -13.32 -1.12
CA ILE A 255 -2.96 -12.44 -0.44
C ILE A 255 -3.67 -11.59 0.61
N ILE A 256 -4.85 -11.04 0.29
CA ILE A 256 -5.62 -10.20 1.22
C ILE A 256 -6.14 -11.01 2.40
N LEU A 257 -6.53 -12.27 2.19
CA LEU A 257 -6.82 -13.21 3.27
C LEU A 257 -5.60 -13.38 4.20
N GLY A 258 -4.40 -13.55 3.62
CA GLY A 258 -3.14 -13.65 4.36
C GLY A 258 -2.80 -12.40 5.17
N VAL A 259 -3.03 -11.21 4.61
CA VAL A 259 -2.87 -9.92 5.31
C VAL A 259 -3.78 -9.87 6.53
N ARG A 260 -5.04 -10.30 6.40
CA ARG A 260 -5.97 -10.31 7.52
C ARG A 260 -5.63 -11.37 8.58
N ALA A 261 -5.09 -12.51 8.15
CA ALA A 261 -4.62 -13.56 9.05
C ALA A 261 -3.24 -13.25 9.68
N HIS A 262 -2.58 -12.14 9.29
CA HIS A 262 -1.22 -11.79 9.69
C HIS A 262 -0.21 -12.94 9.48
N SER A 263 -0.40 -13.75 8.43
CA SER A 263 0.38 -14.96 8.17
C SER A 263 0.75 -15.07 6.70
N TYR A 264 2.07 -15.05 6.43
CA TYR A 264 2.60 -15.24 5.08
C TYR A 264 2.28 -16.63 4.52
N MET A 265 2.32 -17.66 5.38
CA MET A 265 2.00 -19.03 4.99
C MET A 265 0.55 -19.19 4.55
N THR A 266 -0.38 -18.56 5.28
CA THR A 266 -1.80 -18.58 4.93
C THR A 266 -2.06 -17.82 3.64
N GLY A 267 -1.33 -16.71 3.40
CA GLY A 267 -1.44 -15.93 2.17
C GLY A 267 -0.95 -16.69 0.93
N THR A 268 0.20 -17.35 1.01
CA THR A 268 0.74 -18.14 -0.13
C THR A 268 -0.11 -19.36 -0.42
N SER A 269 -0.54 -20.10 0.61
CA SER A 269 -1.44 -21.25 0.42
C SER A 269 -2.79 -20.84 -0.13
N ALA A 270 -3.37 -19.73 0.36
CA ALA A 270 -4.63 -19.22 -0.13
C ALA A 270 -4.52 -18.70 -1.57
N CYS A 271 -3.43 -18.02 -1.94
CA CYS A 271 -3.23 -17.56 -3.31
C CYS A 271 -3.21 -18.74 -4.29
N LEU A 272 -2.43 -19.79 -4.01
CA LEU A 272 -2.36 -20.95 -4.88
C LEU A 272 -3.69 -21.73 -4.89
N GLY A 273 -4.29 -21.95 -3.72
CA GLY A 273 -5.56 -22.67 -3.62
C GLY A 273 -6.70 -21.98 -4.34
N LEU A 274 -6.93 -20.70 -4.05
CA LEU A 274 -8.01 -19.91 -4.66
C LEU A 274 -7.71 -19.59 -6.13
N GLY A 275 -6.45 -19.35 -6.48
CA GLY A 275 -6.02 -19.12 -7.87
C GLY A 275 -6.28 -20.34 -8.75
N VAL A 276 -5.84 -21.53 -8.32
CA VAL A 276 -6.09 -22.78 -9.06
C VAL A 276 -7.58 -23.08 -9.12
N PHE A 277 -8.31 -22.93 -8.01
CA PHE A 277 -9.76 -23.14 -8.00
C PHE A 277 -10.46 -22.22 -9.01
N ALA A 278 -10.14 -20.93 -9.03
CA ALA A 278 -10.71 -19.97 -9.96
C ALA A 278 -10.37 -20.32 -11.42
N ALA A 279 -9.12 -20.66 -11.72
CA ALA A 279 -8.71 -21.09 -13.05
C ALA A 279 -9.48 -22.34 -13.51
N LEU A 280 -9.63 -23.33 -12.63
CA LEU A 280 -10.42 -24.55 -12.90
C LEU A 280 -11.90 -24.24 -13.12
N THR A 281 -12.49 -23.30 -12.39
CA THR A 281 -13.89 -22.91 -12.65
C THR A 281 -14.07 -22.32 -14.03
N LYS A 282 -13.10 -21.53 -14.52
CA LYS A 282 -13.12 -20.99 -15.88
C LYS A 282 -12.89 -22.08 -16.92
N MET A 283 -11.92 -22.97 -16.72
CA MET A 283 -11.68 -24.13 -17.61
C MET A 283 -12.93 -25.02 -17.71
N GLY A 284 -13.54 -25.37 -16.57
CA GLY A 284 -14.77 -26.17 -16.55
C GLY A 284 -15.94 -25.47 -17.24
N LYS A 285 -16.02 -24.13 -17.21
CA LYS A 285 -17.03 -23.37 -17.97
C LYS A 285 -16.77 -23.40 -19.47
N MET A 286 -15.50 -23.25 -19.89
CA MET A 286 -15.12 -23.30 -21.32
C MET A 286 -15.32 -24.70 -21.91
N GLU A 287 -15.00 -25.75 -21.15
CA GLU A 287 -15.15 -27.15 -21.58
C GLU A 287 -16.56 -27.73 -21.33
N GLY A 288 -17.44 -26.98 -20.66
CA GLY A 288 -18.82 -27.39 -20.39
C GLY A 288 -18.94 -28.52 -19.35
N TRP A 289 -18.06 -28.58 -18.36
CA TRP A 289 -18.09 -29.56 -17.29
C TRP A 289 -19.41 -29.47 -16.51
N ARG A 290 -20.10 -30.61 -16.38
CA ARG A 290 -21.36 -30.72 -15.64
C ARG A 290 -21.07 -31.22 -14.23
N ILE A 291 -21.13 -30.33 -13.24
CA ILE A 291 -20.90 -30.67 -11.82
C ILE A 291 -22.09 -31.43 -11.23
N SER A 292 -23.30 -31.17 -11.72
CA SER A 292 -24.52 -31.87 -11.32
C SER A 292 -25.43 -32.04 -12.53
N GLY A 293 -25.97 -33.25 -12.69
CA GLY A 293 -26.89 -33.62 -13.75
C GLY A 293 -27.44 -35.01 -13.50
N PRO A 294 -28.60 -35.37 -14.08
CA PRO A 294 -29.10 -36.72 -13.99
C PRO A 294 -28.03 -37.69 -14.52
N PRO A 295 -27.82 -38.85 -13.88
CA PRO A 295 -26.88 -39.84 -14.36
C PRO A 295 -27.26 -40.19 -15.80
N LYS A 296 -26.28 -40.17 -16.70
CA LYS A 296 -26.46 -40.70 -18.05
C LYS A 296 -26.40 -42.22 -17.92
N LEU A 297 -27.52 -42.88 -18.21
CA LEU A 297 -27.60 -44.34 -18.40
C LEU A 297 -26.79 -44.73 -19.64
#